data_AF-A4XGW3-F1
#
_entry.id   AF-A4XGW3-F1
#
_cell.length_a   1.000
_cell.length_b   1.000
_cell.length_c   1.000
_cell.angle_alpha   90.00
_cell.angle_beta   90.00
_cell.angle_gamma   90.00
#
_symmetry.space_group_name_H-M   'P 1'
#
loop_
_entity.id
_entity.type
_entity.pdbx_description
1 polymer ?
#
loop_
_entity_poly.entity_id
_entity_poly.type
_entity_poly.pdbx_seq_one_letter_code
_entity_poly.pdbx_strand_id
1 'polypeptide(L)'
;MSVMHYISADKELPIGGFGFKPIEGEEKRKYLEMIYQQDESARKGTILELIDFEEIDFDSIIVFRTIEDASGIYVYELSDSEKDVVQIFKNRFVYRLEGIFYFSEKMKERNLEIYKARKKELNVLFEYISSNITDEEIIEVYSCEWGKWTEKPKIITEIDLSTFVFPEEFELRCGEYIIFKKSKST
;
A
#
# COMPACT_ATOMS: atom_id res chain seq x y z
N MET A 1 -13.92 9.05 -8.60
CA MET A 1 -12.62 9.74 -8.75
C MET A 1 -11.61 8.95 -7.95
N SER A 2 -10.41 8.72 -8.47
CA SER A 2 -9.40 7.90 -7.80
C SER A 2 -8.63 8.75 -6.79
N VAL A 3 -8.51 8.25 -5.55
CA VAL A 3 -7.68 8.88 -4.50
C VAL A 3 -6.23 8.44 -4.69
N MET A 4 -5.31 9.39 -4.57
CA MET A 4 -3.88 9.20 -4.61
C MET A 4 -3.29 9.57 -3.25
N HIS A 5 -2.24 8.87 -2.84
CA HIS A 5 -1.54 9.11 -1.58
C HIS A 5 -0.08 9.45 -1.86
N TYR A 6 0.46 10.36 -1.07
CA TYR A 6 1.81 10.86 -1.18
C TYR A 6 2.45 10.88 0.20
N ILE A 7 3.73 10.57 0.28
CA ILE A 7 4.51 10.55 1.52
C ILE A 7 5.77 11.39 1.34
N SER A 8 6.16 12.12 2.38
CA SER A 8 7.37 12.94 2.34
C SER A 8 8.20 12.88 3.62
N ALA A 9 9.51 13.05 3.47
CA ALA A 9 10.50 13.02 4.54
C ALA A 9 11.65 14.00 4.29
N ASP A 10 12.39 14.36 5.35
CA ASP A 10 13.58 15.22 5.27
C ASP A 10 14.80 14.54 4.63
N LYS A 11 14.76 13.21 4.54
CA LYS A 11 15.74 12.34 3.90
C LYS A 11 15.09 11.42 2.87
N GLU A 12 15.92 10.82 2.03
CA GLU A 12 15.45 9.83 1.06
C GLU A 12 14.82 8.63 1.77
N LEU A 13 13.68 8.18 1.24
CA LEU A 13 12.98 7.01 1.72
C LEU A 13 13.25 5.80 0.80
N PRO A 14 13.34 4.58 1.35
CA PRO A 14 13.46 3.37 0.54
C PRO A 14 12.27 3.19 -0.42
N ILE A 15 12.54 3.13 -1.72
CA ILE A 15 11.51 2.84 -2.74
C ILE A 15 11.34 1.32 -2.93
N GLY A 16 10.15 0.90 -3.37
CA GLY A 16 9.84 -0.50 -3.65
C GLY A 16 8.56 -0.99 -2.95
N GLY A 17 8.39 -2.32 -2.94
CA GLY A 17 7.27 -2.99 -2.30
C GLY A 17 7.61 -3.48 -0.90
N PHE A 18 6.72 -3.25 0.06
CA PHE A 18 6.90 -3.61 1.46
C PHE A 18 5.71 -4.43 1.98
N GLY A 19 5.99 -5.42 2.83
CA GLY A 19 4.97 -6.25 3.48
C GLY A 19 4.46 -7.45 2.68
N PHE A 20 4.74 -7.52 1.37
CA PHE A 20 4.40 -8.65 0.52
C PHE A 20 5.13 -9.93 0.93
N LYS A 21 4.43 -11.08 0.84
CA LYS A 21 4.98 -12.40 1.16
C LYS A 21 4.73 -13.39 0.01
N PRO A 22 5.46 -13.26 -1.11
CA PRO A 22 5.29 -14.18 -2.22
C PRO A 22 5.75 -15.59 -1.84
N ILE A 23 5.13 -16.59 -2.46
CA ILE A 23 5.66 -17.96 -2.44
C ILE A 23 6.77 -18.10 -3.49
N GLU A 24 7.79 -18.86 -3.17
CA GLU A 24 8.99 -19.01 -4.01
C GLU A 24 9.34 -20.49 -4.24
N GLY A 25 10.26 -20.72 -5.17
CA GLY A 25 10.86 -22.03 -5.40
C GLY A 25 9.86 -23.11 -5.82
N GLU A 26 10.00 -24.30 -5.22
CA GLU A 26 9.17 -25.47 -5.57
C GLU A 26 7.69 -25.27 -5.26
N GLU A 27 7.34 -24.47 -4.24
CA GLU A 27 5.94 -24.21 -3.90
C GLU A 27 5.25 -23.38 -4.99
N LYS A 28 5.91 -22.31 -5.47
CA LYS A 28 5.44 -21.52 -6.62
C LYS A 28 5.20 -22.40 -7.84
N ARG A 29 6.17 -23.27 -8.17
CA ARG A 29 6.08 -24.16 -9.34
C ARG A 29 4.88 -25.10 -9.24
N LYS A 30 4.71 -25.80 -8.11
CA LYS A 30 3.58 -26.71 -7.89
C LYS A 30 2.24 -26.01 -8.00
N TYR A 31 2.13 -24.78 -7.49
CA TYR A 31 0.91 -23.99 -7.57
C TYR A 31 0.56 -23.60 -9.02
N LEU A 32 1.54 -23.15 -9.80
CA LEU A 32 1.37 -22.81 -11.21
C LEU A 32 1.02 -24.04 -12.06
N GLU A 33 1.69 -25.17 -11.83
CA GLU A 33 1.38 -26.45 -12.48
C GLU A 33 -0.05 -26.91 -12.15
N MET A 34 -0.50 -26.77 -10.89
CA MET A 34 -1.87 -27.09 -10.50
C MET A 34 -2.91 -26.23 -11.22
N ILE A 35 -2.69 -24.91 -11.34
CA ILE A 35 -3.57 -24.02 -12.09
C ILE A 35 -3.58 -24.40 -13.58
N TYR A 36 -2.41 -24.70 -14.14
CA TYR A 36 -2.30 -25.13 -15.53
C TYR A 36 -3.03 -26.46 -15.78
N GLN A 37 -2.99 -27.39 -14.83
CA GLN A 37 -3.63 -28.71 -14.94
C GLN A 37 -5.12 -28.71 -14.59
N GLN A 38 -5.69 -27.63 -14.05
CA GLN A 38 -7.14 -27.50 -13.87
C GLN A 38 -7.82 -27.37 -15.24
N ASP A 39 -8.13 -28.54 -15.80
CA ASP A 39 -9.11 -28.93 -16.83
C ASP A 39 -9.38 -27.91 -17.97
N GLU A 40 -9.01 -28.26 -19.21
CA GLU A 40 -9.41 -27.52 -20.44
C GLU A 40 -10.92 -27.22 -20.48
N SER A 41 -11.75 -28.07 -19.87
CA SER A 41 -13.19 -27.86 -19.78
C SER A 41 -13.62 -26.73 -18.84
N ALA A 42 -12.84 -26.42 -17.80
CA ALA A 42 -13.08 -25.31 -16.87
C ALA A 42 -12.70 -23.95 -17.46
N ARG A 43 -11.88 -23.94 -18.52
CA ARG A 43 -11.48 -22.72 -19.24
C ARG A 43 -12.61 -22.19 -20.12
N LYS A 44 -13.52 -23.06 -20.55
CA LYS A 44 -14.52 -22.75 -21.57
C LYS A 44 -15.44 -21.58 -21.19
N GLY A 45 -15.42 -20.49 -21.96
CA GLY A 45 -16.21 -19.29 -21.70
C GLY A 45 -15.63 -18.33 -20.66
N THR A 46 -14.34 -18.44 -20.32
CA THR A 46 -13.63 -17.52 -19.42
C THR A 46 -12.52 -16.76 -20.14
N ILE A 47 -11.99 -15.70 -19.51
CA ILE A 47 -10.82 -14.95 -20.03
C ILE A 47 -9.59 -15.86 -20.25
N LEU A 48 -9.51 -17.01 -19.56
CA LEU A 48 -8.40 -17.94 -19.64
C LEU A 48 -8.30 -18.67 -20.99
N GLU A 49 -9.35 -18.66 -21.83
CA GLU A 49 -9.25 -19.16 -23.22
C GLU A 49 -8.43 -18.27 -24.13
N LEU A 50 -8.30 -16.98 -23.77
CA LEU A 50 -7.60 -15.97 -24.57
C LEU A 50 -6.13 -15.82 -24.18
N ILE A 51 -5.69 -16.54 -23.15
CA ILE A 51 -4.34 -16.47 -22.62
C ILE A 51 -3.54 -17.61 -23.23
N ASP A 52 -2.53 -17.29 -24.02
CA ASP A 52 -1.53 -18.27 -24.45
C ASP A 52 -0.54 -18.51 -23.31
N PHE A 53 -0.75 -19.60 -22.57
CA PHE A 53 0.10 -19.97 -21.45
C PHE A 53 1.50 -20.43 -21.88
N GLU A 54 1.75 -20.74 -23.16
CA GLU A 54 3.09 -21.04 -23.67
C GLU A 54 3.95 -19.78 -23.81
N GLU A 55 3.32 -18.61 -23.92
CA GLU A 55 4.00 -17.30 -23.99
C GLU A 55 4.16 -16.62 -22.62
N ILE A 56 3.60 -17.18 -21.54
CA ILE A 56 3.74 -16.60 -20.21
C ILE A 56 5.11 -16.94 -19.63
N ASP A 57 5.89 -15.89 -19.36
CA ASP A 57 7.07 -16.01 -18.52
C ASP A 57 6.65 -16.28 -17.06
N PHE A 58 6.60 -17.56 -16.68
CA PHE A 58 6.24 -17.98 -15.32
C PHE A 58 7.20 -17.44 -14.24
N ASP A 59 8.43 -17.07 -14.60
CA ASP A 59 9.36 -16.46 -13.66
C ASP A 59 8.91 -15.04 -13.28
N SER A 60 8.25 -14.32 -14.19
CA SER A 60 7.67 -13.00 -13.94
C SER A 60 6.40 -13.02 -13.08
N ILE A 61 5.76 -14.18 -12.89
CA ILE A 61 4.53 -14.30 -12.09
C ILE A 61 4.86 -14.27 -10.61
N ILE A 62 4.24 -13.35 -9.88
CA ILE A 62 4.28 -13.36 -8.42
C ILE A 62 3.04 -14.09 -7.90
N VAL A 63 3.26 -15.09 -7.06
CA VAL A 63 2.19 -15.91 -6.49
C VAL A 63 2.14 -15.68 -4.98
N PHE A 64 0.93 -15.56 -4.45
CA PHE A 64 0.67 -15.38 -3.02
C PHE A 64 -0.27 -16.48 -2.54
N ARG A 65 -0.08 -16.92 -1.29
CA ARG A 65 -0.92 -17.97 -0.69
C ARG A 65 -2.28 -17.43 -0.26
N THR A 66 -2.33 -16.17 0.18
CA THR A 66 -3.54 -15.53 0.71
C THR A 66 -3.62 -14.08 0.25
N ILE A 67 -4.81 -13.46 0.35
CA ILE A 67 -4.95 -12.01 0.12
C ILE A 67 -4.09 -11.23 1.11
N GLU A 68 -4.01 -11.71 2.36
CA GLU A 68 -3.15 -11.10 3.38
C GLU A 68 -1.67 -11.10 2.96
N ASP A 69 -1.16 -12.17 2.35
CA ASP A 69 0.22 -12.24 1.84
C ASP A 69 0.47 -11.31 0.65
N ALA A 70 -0.56 -11.13 -0.19
CA ALA A 70 -0.56 -10.20 -1.32
C ALA A 70 -0.76 -8.73 -0.90
N SER A 71 -1.09 -8.47 0.36
CA SER A 71 -1.31 -7.13 0.89
C SER A 71 -0.02 -6.50 1.41
N GLY A 72 0.26 -5.30 0.93
CA GLY A 72 1.45 -4.51 1.24
C GLY A 72 1.31 -3.08 0.73
N ILE A 73 2.39 -2.34 0.78
CA ILE A 73 2.45 -0.97 0.25
C ILE A 73 3.54 -0.88 -0.80
N TYR A 74 3.40 0.07 -1.72
CA TYR A 74 4.49 0.46 -2.60
C TYR A 74 4.80 1.93 -2.44
N VAL A 75 6.10 2.24 -2.51
CA VAL A 75 6.62 3.61 -2.52
C VAL A 75 7.38 3.80 -3.82
N TYR A 76 6.97 4.80 -4.60
CA TYR A 76 7.53 5.10 -5.92
C TYR A 76 8.00 6.55 -6.01
N GLU A 77 8.92 6.79 -6.94
CA GLU A 77 9.19 8.15 -7.41
C GLU A 77 7.93 8.76 -8.03
N LEU A 78 7.83 10.09 -7.95
CA LEU A 78 6.74 10.82 -8.60
C LEU A 78 6.89 10.75 -10.11
N SER A 79 5.77 10.54 -10.81
CA SER A 79 5.73 10.78 -12.25
C SER A 79 5.88 12.26 -12.57
N ASP A 80 6.24 12.60 -13.82
CA ASP A 80 6.31 14.00 -14.27
C ASP A 80 5.01 14.77 -14.02
N SER A 81 3.87 14.10 -14.15
CA SER A 81 2.57 14.73 -13.90
C SER A 81 2.32 15.08 -12.44
N GLU A 82 2.95 14.37 -11.50
CA GLU A 82 2.65 14.51 -10.06
C GLU A 82 3.58 15.50 -9.35
N LYS A 83 4.58 16.06 -10.04
CA LYS A 83 5.61 16.93 -9.44
C LYS A 83 5.05 18.14 -8.70
N ASP A 84 3.90 18.64 -9.12
CA ASP A 84 3.25 19.78 -8.46
C ASP A 84 2.79 19.47 -7.03
N VAL A 85 2.68 18.20 -6.63
CA VAL A 85 2.30 17.84 -5.25
C VAL A 85 3.39 18.20 -4.24
N VAL A 86 4.64 18.35 -4.68
CA VAL A 86 5.78 18.68 -3.81
C VAL A 86 5.55 19.97 -3.04
N GLN A 87 4.85 20.94 -3.63
CA GLN A 87 4.57 22.24 -2.99
C GLN A 87 3.62 22.15 -1.77
N ILE A 88 2.93 21.02 -1.57
CA ILE A 88 2.04 20.79 -0.43
C ILE A 88 2.84 20.43 0.82
N PHE A 89 3.98 19.78 0.63
CA PHE A 89 4.81 19.26 1.71
C PHE A 89 5.82 20.30 2.20
N LYS A 90 6.21 20.17 3.48
CA LYS A 90 7.34 20.94 4.03
C LYS A 90 8.65 20.22 3.73
N ASN A 91 8.60 18.90 3.82
CA ASN A 91 9.71 18.02 3.53
C ASN A 91 10.03 17.98 2.02
N ARG A 92 11.31 17.84 1.69
CA ARG A 92 11.82 17.94 0.30
C ARG A 92 11.70 16.65 -0.52
N PHE A 93 11.80 15.49 0.12
CA PHE A 93 11.74 14.20 -0.58
C PHE A 93 10.30 13.73 -0.55
N VAL A 94 9.67 13.65 -1.72
CA VAL A 94 8.25 13.32 -1.88
C VAL A 94 8.12 12.13 -2.82
N TYR A 95 7.29 11.17 -2.41
CA TYR A 95 7.08 9.91 -3.10
C TYR A 95 5.59 9.64 -3.25
N ARG A 96 5.24 8.87 -4.28
CA ARG A 96 3.91 8.29 -4.40
C ARG A 96 3.80 7.08 -3.50
N LEU A 97 2.69 6.98 -2.78
CA LEU A 97 2.37 5.89 -1.89
C LEU A 97 1.15 5.13 -2.44
N GLU A 98 1.29 3.84 -2.68
CA GLU A 98 0.21 2.96 -3.10
C GLU A 98 -0.09 1.89 -2.06
N GLY A 99 -1.37 1.59 -1.90
CA GLY A 99 -1.93 0.66 -0.93
C GLY A 99 -3.39 0.99 -0.72
N ILE A 100 -4.08 0.21 0.11
CA ILE A 100 -5.48 0.46 0.43
C ILE A 100 -5.59 0.77 1.92
N PHE A 101 -5.50 2.06 2.20
CA PHE A 101 -5.34 2.59 3.54
C PHE A 101 -6.67 2.85 4.23
N TYR A 102 -7.53 1.83 4.31
CA TYR A 102 -8.77 1.90 5.09
C TYR A 102 -9.13 0.56 5.72
N PHE A 103 -9.65 0.58 6.93
CA PHE A 103 -10.35 -0.56 7.52
C PHE A 103 -11.45 -0.11 8.49
N SER A 104 -12.39 -1.02 8.76
CA SER A 104 -13.40 -0.87 9.81
C SER A 104 -13.63 -2.23 10.48
N GLU A 105 -13.76 -2.27 11.81
CA GLU A 105 -14.13 -3.49 12.54
C GLU A 105 -15.45 -4.10 12.03
N LYS A 106 -16.38 -3.29 11.50
CA LYS A 106 -17.62 -3.79 10.87
C LYS A 106 -17.36 -4.67 9.65
N MET A 107 -16.20 -4.52 8.99
CA MET A 107 -15.81 -5.36 7.86
C MET A 107 -15.49 -6.79 8.29
N LYS A 108 -15.06 -6.98 9.54
CA LYS A 108 -14.66 -8.28 10.09
C LYS A 108 -15.79 -9.30 10.03
N GLU A 109 -17.03 -8.86 10.24
CA GLU A 109 -18.23 -9.69 10.18
C GLU A 109 -18.59 -10.10 8.75
N ARG A 110 -18.26 -9.27 7.76
CA ARG A 110 -18.60 -9.50 6.36
C ARG A 110 -17.54 -10.32 5.63
N ASN A 111 -16.27 -9.99 5.87
CA ASN A 111 -15.14 -10.65 5.26
C ASN A 111 -13.89 -10.49 6.13
N LEU A 112 -13.59 -11.53 6.91
CA LEU A 112 -12.44 -11.56 7.81
C LEU A 112 -11.11 -11.47 7.05
N GLU A 113 -11.01 -12.09 5.87
CA GLU A 113 -9.76 -12.12 5.09
C GLU A 113 -9.42 -10.72 4.56
N ILE A 114 -10.39 -10.02 3.97
CA ILE A 114 -10.21 -8.63 3.51
C ILE A 114 -9.89 -7.72 4.70
N TYR A 115 -10.58 -7.87 5.84
CA TYR A 115 -10.29 -7.08 7.03
C TYR A 115 -8.83 -7.26 7.49
N LYS A 116 -8.33 -8.50 7.55
CA LYS A 116 -6.93 -8.79 7.92
C LYS A 116 -5.95 -8.17 6.93
N ALA A 117 -6.20 -8.33 5.64
CA ALA A 117 -5.38 -7.79 4.57
C ALA A 117 -5.26 -6.25 4.65
N ARG A 118 -6.39 -5.57 4.84
CA ARG A 118 -6.44 -4.10 4.99
C ARG A 118 -5.75 -3.60 6.25
N LYS A 119 -5.98 -4.27 7.39
CA LYS A 119 -5.31 -3.95 8.64
C LYS A 119 -3.80 -4.15 8.53
N LYS A 120 -3.37 -5.19 7.81
CA LYS A 120 -1.96 -5.44 7.52
C LYS A 120 -1.34 -4.31 6.69
N GLU A 121 -1.99 -3.83 5.63
CA GLU A 121 -1.45 -2.72 4.81
C GLU A 121 -1.20 -1.45 5.63
N LEU A 122 -2.12 -1.12 6.54
CA LEU A 122 -1.93 0.00 7.46
C LEU A 122 -0.84 -0.25 8.49
N ASN A 123 -0.75 -1.47 9.05
CA ASN A 123 0.37 -1.82 9.93
C ASN A 123 1.71 -1.67 9.19
N VAL A 124 1.81 -2.17 7.95
CA VAL A 124 3.02 -2.06 7.12
C VAL A 124 3.36 -0.59 6.84
N LEU A 125 2.36 0.26 6.55
CA LEU A 125 2.59 1.71 6.43
C LEU A 125 3.17 2.31 7.71
N PHE A 126 2.57 2.01 8.87
CA PHE A 126 3.03 2.55 10.14
C PHE A 126 4.41 2.02 10.53
N GLU A 127 4.69 0.75 10.28
CA GLU A 127 6.02 0.15 10.45
C GLU A 127 7.05 0.78 9.52
N TYR A 128 6.69 1.01 8.26
CA TYR A 128 7.55 1.68 7.28
C TYR A 128 7.89 3.10 7.73
N ILE A 129 6.89 3.89 8.13
CA ILE A 129 7.10 5.25 8.64
C ILE A 129 7.97 5.19 9.92
N SER A 130 7.60 4.33 10.87
CA SER A 130 8.31 4.18 12.16
C SER A 130 9.78 3.79 11.97
N SER A 131 10.09 2.94 10.98
CA SER A 131 11.46 2.51 10.70
C SER A 131 12.30 3.59 10.02
N ASN A 132 11.66 4.58 9.40
CA ASN A 132 12.33 5.65 8.66
C ASN A 132 12.35 7.00 9.39
N ILE A 133 11.60 7.16 10.48
CA ILE A 133 11.53 8.41 11.26
C ILE A 133 12.39 8.33 12.53
N THR A 134 13.12 9.42 12.82
CA THR A 134 13.86 9.62 14.09
C THR A 134 13.13 10.60 15.02
N ASP A 135 13.58 10.72 16.28
CA ASP A 135 12.89 11.48 17.34
C ASP A 135 12.74 13.00 17.07
N GLU A 136 13.44 13.53 16.07
CA GLU A 136 13.40 14.96 15.69
C GLU A 136 12.87 15.19 14.28
N GLU A 137 12.58 14.12 13.54
CA GLU A 137 12.06 14.18 12.17
C GLU A 137 10.53 14.04 12.16
N ILE A 138 9.92 14.58 11.10
CA ILE A 138 8.52 14.30 10.76
C ILE A 138 8.45 13.58 9.43
N ILE A 139 7.46 12.71 9.29
CA ILE A 139 7.03 12.19 8.00
C ILE A 139 5.62 12.69 7.74
N GLU A 140 5.38 13.22 6.55
CA GLU A 140 4.11 13.82 6.20
C GLU A 140 3.42 12.97 5.12
N VAL A 141 2.13 12.71 5.27
CA VAL A 141 1.32 11.97 4.29
C VAL A 141 0.17 12.85 3.84
N TYR A 142 -0.02 12.97 2.54
CA TYR A 142 -1.12 13.73 1.94
C TYR A 142 -1.91 12.86 0.98
N SER A 143 -3.23 12.96 1.04
CA SER A 143 -4.12 12.23 0.13
C SER A 143 -4.98 13.22 -0.65
N CYS A 144 -5.10 13.05 -1.96
CA CYS A 144 -5.93 13.91 -2.82
C CYS A 144 -6.54 13.15 -4.00
N GLU A 145 -7.50 13.76 -4.68
CA GLU A 145 -7.98 13.20 -5.94
C GLU A 145 -6.91 13.32 -7.02
N TRP A 146 -6.90 12.38 -7.96
CA TRP A 146 -6.01 12.46 -9.12
C TRP A 146 -6.18 13.80 -9.87
N GLY A 147 -5.05 14.47 -10.13
CA GLY A 147 -5.02 15.79 -10.78
C GLY A 147 -5.31 16.98 -9.86
N LYS A 148 -5.54 16.76 -8.55
CA LYS A 148 -5.75 17.82 -7.54
C LYS A 148 -4.51 18.06 -6.66
N TRP A 149 -3.33 17.88 -7.22
CA TRP A 149 -2.03 17.94 -6.50
C TRP A 149 -1.74 19.28 -5.82
N THR A 150 -2.37 20.37 -6.29
CA THR A 150 -2.14 21.72 -5.77
C THR A 150 -3.24 22.17 -4.80
N GLU A 151 -4.22 21.31 -4.52
CA GLU A 151 -5.32 21.66 -3.62
C GLU A 151 -4.83 21.66 -2.17
N LYS A 152 -5.18 22.70 -1.42
CA LYS A 152 -4.76 22.79 -0.02
C LYS A 152 -5.41 21.66 0.79
N PRO A 153 -4.68 21.06 1.75
CA PRO A 153 -5.28 20.14 2.70
C PRO A 153 -6.50 20.75 3.40
N LYS A 154 -7.54 19.95 3.55
CA LYS A 154 -8.79 20.29 4.24
C LYS A 154 -8.76 19.84 5.69
N ILE A 155 -8.03 18.77 5.98
CA ILE A 155 -7.92 18.14 7.29
C ILE A 155 -6.42 18.03 7.60
N ILE A 156 -6.00 18.50 8.77
CA ILE A 156 -4.63 18.35 9.26
C ILE A 156 -4.69 17.52 10.54
N THR A 157 -4.03 16.37 10.52
CA THR A 157 -4.01 15.41 11.62
C THR A 157 -2.58 15.19 12.07
N GLU A 158 -2.33 15.12 13.38
CA GLU A 158 -1.03 14.73 13.91
C GLU A 158 -1.13 13.35 14.58
N ILE A 159 -0.20 12.46 14.24
CA ILE A 159 -0.10 11.11 14.80
C ILE A 159 1.28 10.93 15.44
N ASP A 160 1.29 10.66 16.74
CA ASP A 160 2.48 10.22 17.45
C ASP A 160 2.55 8.70 17.45
N LEU A 161 3.50 8.13 16.70
CA LEU A 161 3.68 6.70 16.53
C LEU A 161 4.01 5.98 17.85
N SER A 162 4.54 6.68 18.84
CA SER A 162 4.88 6.10 20.15
C SER A 162 3.65 5.81 21.01
N THR A 163 2.52 6.49 20.76
CA THR A 163 1.31 6.39 21.57
C THR A 163 0.06 6.00 20.77
N PHE A 164 0.16 6.03 19.45
CA PHE A 164 -0.98 5.76 18.58
C PHE A 164 -1.42 4.29 18.67
N VAL A 165 -2.72 4.12 18.90
CA VAL A 165 -3.41 2.83 18.81
C VAL A 165 -4.50 3.00 17.76
N PHE A 166 -4.57 2.04 16.84
CA PHE A 166 -5.60 2.07 15.81
C PHE A 166 -7.01 2.13 16.43
N PRO A 167 -7.86 3.08 16.00
CA PRO A 167 -9.27 3.09 16.37
C PRO A 167 -10.04 1.93 15.70
N GLU A 168 -11.34 1.81 15.97
CA GLU A 168 -12.20 0.81 15.32
C GLU A 168 -12.29 0.98 13.80
N GLU A 169 -12.13 2.21 13.30
CA GLU A 169 -12.14 2.55 11.88
C GLU A 169 -11.04 3.58 11.60
N PHE A 170 -10.21 3.32 10.59
CA PHE A 170 -9.17 4.24 10.14
C PHE A 170 -9.15 4.30 8.62
N GLU A 171 -8.95 5.50 8.08
CA GLU A 171 -8.85 5.75 6.64
C GLU A 171 -7.91 6.93 6.37
N LEU A 172 -7.05 6.84 5.36
CA LEU A 172 -6.41 8.02 4.76
C LEU A 172 -7.41 8.72 3.84
N ARG A 173 -8.06 9.78 4.34
CA ARG A 173 -9.16 10.42 3.62
C ARG A 173 -8.65 11.40 2.57
N CYS A 174 -9.37 11.50 1.46
CA CYS A 174 -9.08 12.53 0.46
C CYS A 174 -9.13 13.94 1.06
N GLY A 175 -8.10 14.74 0.79
CA GLY A 175 -7.90 16.08 1.34
C GLY A 175 -7.27 16.11 2.73
N GLU A 176 -6.89 14.95 3.29
CA GLU A 176 -6.24 14.85 4.59
C GLU A 176 -4.71 14.90 4.47
N TYR A 177 -4.10 15.67 5.36
CA TYR A 177 -2.67 15.81 5.56
C TYR A 177 -2.32 15.35 6.97
N ILE A 178 -1.53 14.29 7.07
CA ILE A 178 -1.15 13.67 8.34
C ILE A 178 0.32 13.90 8.60
N ILE A 179 0.65 14.41 9.78
CA ILE A 179 2.02 14.55 10.25
C ILE A 179 2.30 13.44 11.26
N PHE A 180 3.22 12.55 10.92
CA PHE A 180 3.72 11.50 11.78
C PHE A 180 4.98 11.97 12.51
N LYS A 181 5.05 11.68 13.81
CA LYS A 181 6.20 11.96 14.68
C LYS A 181 6.45 10.80 15.66
N LYS A 182 7.63 10.77 16.26
CA LYS A 182 7.96 9.91 17.41
C LYS A 182 8.28 10.78 18.62
N SER A 183 7.49 10.66 19.68
CA SER A 183 7.88 11.22 20.98
C SER A 183 8.98 10.37 21.62
N LYS A 184 9.98 11.02 22.22
CA LYS A 184 11.00 10.36 23.05
C LYS A 184 10.31 9.52 24.12
N SER A 185 10.62 8.23 24.16
CA SER A 185 10.25 7.38 25.29
C SER A 185 11.04 7.86 26.51
N THR A 186 10.36 8.57 27.42
CA THR A 186 10.89 8.92 28.75
C THR A 186 11.30 7.71 29.56
#